data_AF-A0A812Y0Q9-F1
#
_entry.id   AF-A0A812Y0Q9-F1
#
_cell.length_a   1.000
_cell.length_b   1.000
_cell.length_c   1.000
_cell.angle_alpha   90.00
_cell.angle_beta   90.00
_cell.angle_gamma   90.00
#
_symmetry.space_group_name_H-M   'P 1'
#
loop_
_entity.id
_entity.type
_entity.pdbx_description
1 polymer ?
#
loop_
_entity_poly.entity_id
_entity_poly.type
_entity_poly.pdbx_seq_one_letter_code
_entity_poly.pdbx_strand_id
1 'polypeptide(L)'
;MIMQWREIHHNFFIDNYSPQEDVDNDDGSCYYKTHDNFLVYGGQAMKNDFGGHDNHHYDNVDAYVGHALGVCETIAGHEDYFFGNYVVMTSDSVGTCLGNRMHDNRYFTPSGKLDAGCGGFGGTVNKTPSDDAILEEARKKLGMTRSVEIVI
;
A
#
# COMPACT_ATOMS: atom_id res chain seq x y z
N MET A 1 -5.01 24.16 -15.68
CA MET A 1 -4.67 24.29 -14.25
C MET A 1 -3.97 23.00 -13.88
N ILE A 2 -2.69 23.05 -13.49
CA ILE A 2 -1.98 21.84 -13.04
C ILE A 2 -2.40 21.60 -11.60
N MET A 3 -2.85 20.39 -11.29
CA MET A 3 -3.25 20.00 -9.93
C MET A 3 -2.04 20.04 -9.01
N GLN A 4 -2.24 20.50 -7.77
CA GLN A 4 -1.19 20.50 -6.75
C GLN A 4 -1.18 19.15 -6.03
N TRP A 5 0.01 18.71 -5.60
CA TRP A 5 0.16 17.53 -4.74
C TRP A 5 -0.75 17.56 -3.52
N ARG A 6 -1.43 16.45 -3.27
CA ARG A 6 -2.29 16.22 -2.11
C ARG A 6 -1.70 15.14 -1.22
N GLU A 7 -1.73 15.39 0.08
CA GLU A 7 -1.24 14.46 1.10
C GLU A 7 -2.45 13.73 1.69
N ILE A 8 -2.44 12.40 1.67
CA ILE A 8 -3.48 11.53 2.22
C ILE A 8 -2.80 10.64 3.25
N HIS A 9 -2.93 11.00 4.54
CA HIS A 9 -2.20 10.32 5.60
C HIS A 9 -2.95 10.20 6.92
N HIS A 10 -2.54 9.21 7.72
CA HIS A 10 -3.09 8.92 9.06
C HIS A 10 -4.59 8.56 9.06
N ASN A 11 -5.06 7.86 8.03
CA ASN A 11 -6.43 7.39 7.91
C ASN A 11 -6.54 5.89 8.15
N PHE A 12 -7.72 5.45 8.57
CA PHE A 12 -8.11 4.03 8.57
C PHE A 12 -9.16 3.81 7.48
N PHE A 13 -8.78 3.06 6.44
CA PHE A 13 -9.64 2.70 5.32
C PHE A 13 -10.06 1.23 5.43
N ILE A 14 -11.36 0.98 5.27
CA ILE A 14 -11.92 -0.36 5.26
C ILE A 14 -12.95 -0.47 4.14
N ASP A 15 -12.68 -1.38 3.22
CA ASP A 15 -13.57 -1.70 2.11
C ASP A 15 -13.37 -3.17 1.72
N ASN A 16 -14.40 -3.80 1.20
CA ASN A 16 -14.40 -5.21 0.79
C ASN A 16 -14.33 -5.40 -0.73
N TYR A 17 -14.29 -4.31 -1.50
CA TYR A 17 -13.98 -4.33 -2.92
C TYR A 17 -12.52 -3.91 -3.14
N SER A 18 -12.16 -2.67 -2.79
CA SER A 18 -10.81 -2.12 -2.89
C SER A 18 -10.66 -0.83 -2.03
N PRO A 19 -10.16 -0.87 -0.78
CA PRO A 19 -9.95 0.31 0.07
C PRO A 19 -8.94 1.28 -0.52
N GLN A 20 -8.10 0.83 -1.45
CA GLN A 20 -7.25 1.71 -2.22
C GLN A 20 -8.04 2.58 -3.23
N GLU A 21 -9.24 2.15 -3.65
CA GLU A 21 -10.19 2.97 -4.44
C GLU A 21 -10.82 4.09 -3.60
N ASP A 22 -10.74 4.04 -2.27
CA ASP A 22 -11.05 5.22 -1.44
C ASP A 22 -10.08 6.37 -1.73
N VAL A 23 -8.88 6.05 -2.24
CA VAL A 23 -7.94 6.99 -2.86
C VAL A 23 -8.00 6.80 -4.37
N ASP A 24 -9.11 7.24 -4.95
CA ASP A 24 -9.38 7.14 -6.39
C ASP A 24 -8.28 7.86 -7.21
N ASN A 25 -7.36 7.06 -7.73
CA ASN A 25 -6.37 7.48 -8.69
C ASN A 25 -6.68 6.97 -10.10
N ASP A 26 -7.95 6.71 -10.42
CA ASP A 26 -8.41 6.42 -11.78
C ASP A 26 -8.81 7.70 -12.54
N ASP A 27 -9.18 7.55 -13.82
CA ASP A 27 -9.78 8.58 -14.67
C ASP A 27 -8.98 9.91 -14.75
N GLY A 28 -7.65 9.81 -14.73
CA GLY A 28 -6.74 10.95 -14.80
C GLY A 28 -6.53 11.68 -13.48
N SER A 29 -7.01 11.12 -12.37
CA SER A 29 -6.69 11.58 -11.03
C SER A 29 -5.21 11.36 -10.73
N CYS A 30 -4.54 12.40 -10.24
CA CYS A 30 -3.08 12.43 -10.12
C CYS A 30 -2.58 13.38 -9.02
N TYR A 31 -1.28 13.27 -8.74
CA TYR A 31 -0.53 14.05 -7.74
C TYR A 31 -0.97 13.76 -6.30
N TYR A 32 -0.90 12.49 -5.93
CA TYR A 32 -1.18 12.02 -4.58
C TYR A 32 0.09 11.53 -3.89
N LYS A 33 0.21 11.86 -2.62
CA LYS A 33 1.09 11.18 -1.70
C LYS A 33 0.21 10.48 -0.68
N THR A 34 0.15 9.17 -0.81
CA THR A 34 -0.69 8.29 0.02
C THR A 34 0.24 7.62 1.01
N HIS A 35 0.25 8.06 2.27
CA HIS A 35 1.22 7.57 3.23
C HIS A 35 0.76 7.51 4.68
N ASP A 36 1.39 6.68 5.51
CA ASP A 36 1.05 6.51 6.93
C ASP A 36 -0.43 6.18 7.19
N ASN A 37 -1.08 5.48 6.26
CA ASN A 37 -2.45 5.01 6.42
C ASN A 37 -2.48 3.53 6.84
N PHE A 38 -3.64 3.09 7.33
CA PHE A 38 -3.96 1.68 7.50
C PHE A 38 -5.12 1.34 6.56
N LEU A 39 -4.86 0.52 5.54
CA LEU A 39 -5.83 0.10 4.53
C LEU A 39 -6.08 -1.40 4.67
N VAL A 40 -7.34 -1.85 4.71
CA VAL A 40 -7.64 -3.28 4.93
C VAL A 40 -8.65 -3.87 3.95
N TYR A 41 -8.45 -5.15 3.61
CA TYR A 41 -9.36 -6.01 2.83
C TYR A 41 -9.53 -5.67 1.34
N GLY A 42 -8.50 -5.08 0.73
CA GLY A 42 -8.51 -4.76 -0.70
C GLY A 42 -8.21 -5.86 -1.68
N GLY A 43 -8.65 -5.69 -2.93
CA GLY A 43 -8.10 -6.46 -4.05
C GLY A 43 -6.59 -6.27 -4.20
N GLN A 44 -6.12 -5.02 -4.08
CA GLN A 44 -4.72 -4.62 -4.14
C GLN A 44 -4.41 -3.46 -3.19
N ALA A 45 -3.12 -3.21 -2.91
CA ALA A 45 -2.66 -2.08 -2.09
C ALA A 45 -2.63 -0.75 -2.87
N MET A 46 -2.09 -0.78 -4.10
CA MET A 46 -2.12 0.36 -5.02
C MET A 46 -2.57 -0.09 -6.41
N LYS A 47 -3.38 0.74 -7.05
CA LYS A 47 -3.83 0.64 -8.44
C LYS A 47 -3.41 1.89 -9.19
N ASN A 48 -3.55 1.87 -10.50
CA ASN A 48 -3.87 3.04 -11.32
C ASN A 48 -4.50 2.50 -12.60
N ASP A 49 -5.75 2.84 -12.90
CA ASP A 49 -6.37 2.52 -14.18
C ASP A 49 -6.82 3.80 -14.90
N PHE A 50 -7.26 3.66 -16.15
CA PHE A 50 -7.91 4.73 -16.93
C PHE A 50 -7.11 6.05 -17.03
N GLY A 51 -5.77 5.97 -17.06
CA GLY A 51 -4.89 7.13 -17.18
C GLY A 51 -4.55 7.82 -15.86
N GLY A 52 -4.86 7.17 -14.73
CA GLY A 52 -4.33 7.50 -13.41
C GLY A 52 -2.81 7.45 -13.32
N HIS A 53 -2.22 8.37 -12.54
CA HIS A 53 -0.76 8.46 -12.41
C HIS A 53 -0.31 9.35 -11.23
N ASP A 54 1.01 9.49 -11.01
CA ASP A 54 1.61 10.32 -9.95
C ASP A 54 1.05 9.99 -8.54
N ASN A 55 0.80 8.71 -8.24
CA ASN A 55 0.55 8.27 -6.87
C ASN A 55 1.86 7.77 -6.24
N HIS A 56 2.32 8.49 -5.24
CA HIS A 56 3.40 8.05 -4.37
C HIS A 56 2.77 7.37 -3.16
N HIS A 57 2.67 6.04 -3.21
CA HIS A 57 2.09 5.19 -2.17
C HIS A 57 3.20 4.62 -1.29
N TYR A 58 3.41 5.20 -0.11
CA TYR A 58 4.53 4.85 0.73
C TYR A 58 4.23 4.81 2.21
N ASP A 59 5.00 4.04 2.97
CA ASP A 59 4.89 4.01 4.43
C ASP A 59 3.49 3.64 4.98
N ASN A 60 2.63 3.01 4.17
CA ASN A 60 1.31 2.53 4.57
C ASN A 60 1.39 1.13 5.21
N VAL A 61 0.33 0.78 5.95
CA VAL A 61 0.01 -0.60 6.31
C VAL A 61 -1.15 -1.05 5.42
N ASP A 62 -0.85 -1.87 4.42
CA ASP A 62 -1.82 -2.48 3.52
C ASP A 62 -2.05 -3.91 3.96
N ALA A 63 -3.16 -4.18 4.66
CA ALA A 63 -3.40 -5.49 5.27
C ALA A 63 -4.54 -6.27 4.63
N TYR A 64 -4.34 -7.59 4.56
CA TYR A 64 -5.27 -8.55 3.99
C TYR A 64 -5.64 -8.24 2.54
N VAL A 65 -4.70 -7.70 1.77
CA VAL A 65 -4.92 -7.41 0.35
C VAL A 65 -4.75 -8.66 -0.51
N GLY A 66 -5.36 -8.71 -1.69
CA GLY A 66 -5.16 -9.82 -2.64
C GLY A 66 -3.72 -9.89 -3.15
N HIS A 67 -3.20 -8.75 -3.61
CA HIS A 67 -1.84 -8.56 -4.12
C HIS A 67 -1.36 -7.12 -3.84
N ALA A 68 -0.11 -6.78 -4.10
CA ALA A 68 0.40 -5.44 -3.79
C ALA A 68 -0.02 -4.41 -4.85
N LEU A 69 0.12 -4.75 -6.13
CA LEU A 69 0.09 -3.79 -7.24
C LEU A 69 -0.85 -4.24 -8.36
N GLY A 70 -1.89 -3.44 -8.62
CA GLY A 70 -2.78 -3.55 -9.77
C GLY A 70 -2.66 -2.33 -10.68
N VAL A 71 -1.45 -2.08 -11.18
CA VAL A 71 -1.08 -0.83 -11.88
C VAL A 71 -0.94 -1.02 -13.39
N CYS A 72 -1.29 0.00 -14.18
CA CYS A 72 -1.07 0.07 -15.63
C CYS A 72 0.14 0.96 -16.00
N GLU A 73 0.52 0.95 -17.29
CA GLU A 73 1.59 1.81 -17.79
C GLU A 73 1.21 3.30 -17.67
N THR A 74 2.17 4.12 -17.25
CA THR A 74 2.04 5.57 -17.18
C THR A 74 2.88 6.27 -18.25
N ILE A 75 2.54 7.51 -18.56
CA ILE A 75 3.36 8.35 -19.44
C ILE A 75 4.64 8.78 -18.72
N ALA A 76 5.74 8.91 -19.48
CA ALA A 76 7.03 9.29 -18.92
C ALA A 76 6.97 10.65 -18.20
N GLY A 77 7.52 10.70 -16.98
CA GLY A 77 7.47 11.86 -16.08
C GLY A 77 6.24 11.91 -15.17
N HIS A 78 5.34 10.92 -15.27
CA HIS A 78 4.12 10.80 -14.48
C HIS A 78 4.03 9.39 -13.88
N GLU A 79 5.10 8.95 -13.22
CA GLU A 79 5.20 7.60 -12.71
C GLU A 79 4.56 7.42 -11.32
N ASP A 80 4.02 6.23 -11.06
CA ASP A 80 3.67 5.81 -9.69
C ASP A 80 4.87 5.21 -8.96
N TYR A 81 4.83 5.33 -7.63
CA TYR A 81 5.87 4.85 -6.72
C TYR A 81 5.23 4.08 -5.57
N PHE A 82 5.84 2.94 -5.21
CA PHE A 82 5.31 2.05 -4.18
C PHE A 82 6.43 1.58 -3.24
N PHE A 83 6.66 2.26 -2.12
CA PHE A 83 7.85 2.00 -1.31
C PHE A 83 7.67 2.10 0.21
N GLY A 84 8.48 1.37 0.97
CA GLY A 84 8.45 1.41 2.43
C GLY A 84 7.16 0.87 3.08
N ASN A 85 6.26 0.25 2.31
CA ASN A 85 4.96 -0.22 2.80
C ASN A 85 5.08 -1.53 3.59
N TYR A 86 4.19 -1.70 4.57
CA TYR A 86 3.95 -2.97 5.27
C TYR A 86 2.77 -3.67 4.61
N VAL A 87 3.05 -4.65 3.75
CA VAL A 87 2.05 -5.23 2.82
C VAL A 87 1.74 -6.66 3.23
N VAL A 88 0.57 -6.89 3.81
CA VAL A 88 0.09 -8.23 4.19
C VAL A 88 -0.88 -8.73 3.13
N MET A 89 -0.44 -9.71 2.35
CA MET A 89 -1.19 -10.28 1.24
C MET A 89 -1.82 -11.62 1.61
N THR A 90 -2.95 -11.90 0.97
CA THR A 90 -3.67 -13.19 1.03
C THR A 90 -3.23 -14.15 -0.07
N SER A 91 -2.35 -13.70 -0.98
CA SER A 91 -1.69 -14.50 -2.00
C SER A 91 -0.17 -14.36 -1.95
N ASP A 92 0.54 -15.16 -2.75
CA ASP A 92 1.99 -15.06 -2.94
C ASP A 92 2.36 -14.13 -4.12
N SER A 93 1.38 -13.52 -4.80
CA SER A 93 1.63 -12.67 -5.96
C SER A 93 1.70 -11.19 -5.57
N VAL A 94 2.73 -10.49 -6.07
CA VAL A 94 2.82 -9.02 -6.00
C VAL A 94 1.81 -8.36 -6.95
N GLY A 95 1.37 -9.06 -8.00
CA GLY A 95 0.65 -8.47 -9.12
C GLY A 95 1.61 -7.88 -10.16
N THR A 96 1.39 -6.62 -10.54
CA THR A 96 2.21 -5.90 -11.52
C THR A 96 3.51 -5.36 -10.89
N CYS A 97 4.50 -4.97 -11.72
CA CYS A 97 5.81 -4.54 -11.27
C CYS A 97 6.15 -3.12 -11.75
N LEU A 98 6.71 -2.29 -10.86
CA LEU A 98 7.14 -0.92 -11.18
C LEU A 98 8.66 -0.76 -11.37
N GLY A 99 9.41 -1.86 -11.34
CA GLY A 99 10.88 -1.87 -11.39
C GLY A 99 11.47 -1.22 -10.14
N ASN A 100 12.50 -0.38 -10.28
CA ASN A 100 13.14 0.28 -9.13
C ASN A 100 12.26 1.28 -8.37
N ARG A 101 11.05 1.58 -8.87
CA ARG A 101 10.06 2.43 -8.19
C ARG A 101 9.27 1.67 -7.12
N MET A 102 9.39 0.34 -7.08
CA MET A 102 8.94 -0.46 -5.95
C MET A 102 10.14 -0.93 -5.12
N HIS A 103 10.29 -0.42 -3.90
CA HIS A 103 11.44 -0.75 -3.05
C HIS A 103 11.16 -0.62 -1.56
N ASP A 104 12.03 -1.20 -0.72
CA ASP A 104 11.98 -1.13 0.75
C ASP A 104 10.66 -1.59 1.40
N ASN A 105 9.80 -2.28 0.65
CA ASN A 105 8.55 -2.82 1.15
C ASN A 105 8.81 -4.08 2.01
N ARG A 106 8.00 -4.26 3.05
CA ARG A 106 7.93 -5.48 3.85
C ARG A 106 6.69 -6.25 3.44
N TYR A 107 6.88 -7.30 2.64
CA TYR A 107 5.82 -8.17 2.18
C TYR A 107 5.60 -9.32 3.15
N PHE A 108 4.34 -9.66 3.37
CA PHE A 108 3.94 -10.81 4.16
C PHE A 108 2.95 -11.64 3.36
N THR A 109 3.26 -12.91 3.14
CA THR A 109 2.43 -13.81 2.33
C THR A 109 2.14 -15.12 3.08
N PRO A 110 1.11 -15.89 2.70
CA PRO A 110 0.81 -17.15 3.36
C PRO A 110 1.99 -18.14 3.35
N SER A 111 2.74 -18.20 2.24
CA SER A 111 3.89 -19.10 2.14
C SER A 111 5.19 -18.51 2.68
N GLY A 112 5.27 -17.19 2.84
CA GLY A 112 6.52 -16.48 3.13
C GLY A 112 7.45 -16.35 1.93
N LYS A 113 6.90 -16.46 0.72
CA LYS A 113 7.58 -16.30 -0.57
C LYS A 113 6.74 -15.44 -1.49
N LEU A 114 7.38 -14.91 -2.53
CA LEU A 114 6.69 -14.28 -3.65
C LEU A 114 6.80 -15.18 -4.88
N ASP A 115 5.74 -15.22 -5.68
CA ASP A 115 5.76 -15.80 -7.00
C ASP A 115 6.82 -15.09 -7.86
N ALA A 116 7.53 -15.87 -8.68
CA ALA A 116 8.49 -15.31 -9.62
C ALA A 116 7.74 -14.43 -10.64
N GLY A 117 8.05 -13.14 -10.71
CA GLY A 117 7.37 -12.23 -11.63
C GLY A 117 7.92 -10.81 -11.62
N CYS A 118 8.27 -10.28 -10.45
CA CYS A 118 8.85 -8.95 -10.33
C CYS A 118 10.35 -9.01 -10.08
N GLY A 119 11.14 -8.82 -11.15
CA GLY A 119 12.54 -8.46 -11.01
C GLY A 119 12.65 -7.12 -10.27
N GLY A 120 13.39 -7.09 -9.17
CA GLY A 120 13.61 -5.85 -8.41
C GLY A 120 12.47 -5.43 -7.49
N PHE A 121 11.69 -6.37 -6.95
CA PHE A 121 10.60 -6.07 -6.00
C PHE A 121 11.02 -5.22 -4.79
N GLY A 122 12.30 -5.30 -4.42
CA GLY A 122 12.91 -4.55 -3.33
C GLY A 122 12.33 -4.89 -1.94
N GLY A 123 13.16 -4.82 -0.90
CA GLY A 123 12.72 -5.11 0.46
C GLY A 123 12.71 -6.60 0.84
N THR A 124 11.76 -7.00 1.70
CA THR A 124 11.79 -8.32 2.38
C THR A 124 10.46 -9.06 2.24
N VAL A 125 10.51 -10.40 2.31
CA VAL A 125 9.33 -11.26 2.28
C VAL A 125 9.34 -12.18 3.50
N ASN A 126 8.24 -12.23 4.24
CA ASN A 126 8.05 -13.07 5.41
C ASN A 126 6.68 -13.75 5.38
N LYS A 127 6.45 -14.71 6.29
CA LYS A 127 5.10 -15.27 6.46
C LYS A 127 4.15 -14.23 7.06
N THR A 128 2.86 -14.36 6.74
CA THR A 128 1.78 -13.58 7.35
C THR A 128 1.95 -13.51 8.87
N PRO A 129 2.06 -12.29 9.45
CA PRO A 129 2.19 -12.10 10.88
C PRO A 129 0.83 -12.34 11.58
N SER A 130 0.81 -12.32 12.92
CA SER A 130 -0.45 -12.34 13.65
C SER A 130 -1.20 -11.02 13.50
N ASP A 131 -2.53 -11.07 13.63
CA ASP A 131 -3.39 -9.87 13.62
C ASP A 131 -2.94 -8.84 14.65
N ASP A 132 -2.51 -9.27 15.84
CA ASP A 132 -1.97 -8.37 16.87
C ASP A 132 -0.75 -7.58 16.39
N ALA A 133 0.16 -8.20 15.63
CA ALA A 133 1.34 -7.53 15.09
C ALA A 133 0.96 -6.55 13.96
N ILE A 134 -0.04 -6.89 13.14
CA ILE A 134 -0.59 -6.00 12.11
C ILE A 134 -1.21 -4.76 12.77
N LEU A 135 -2.03 -4.97 13.80
CA LEU A 135 -2.68 -3.89 14.55
C LEU A 135 -1.68 -3.05 15.33
N GLU A 136 -0.58 -3.62 15.83
CA GLU A 136 0.48 -2.86 16.46
C GLU A 136 1.16 -1.91 15.47
N GLU A 137 1.42 -2.37 14.24
CA GLU A 137 2.01 -1.52 13.21
C GLU A 137 1.05 -0.42 12.76
N ALA A 138 -0.23 -0.75 12.57
CA ALA A 138 -1.27 0.23 12.28
C ALA A 138 -1.35 1.30 13.37
N ARG A 139 -1.31 0.92 14.66
CA ARG A 139 -1.31 1.90 15.77
C ARG A 139 -0.12 2.84 15.72
N LYS A 140 1.08 2.33 15.42
CA LYS A 140 2.29 3.15 15.29
C LYS A 140 2.12 4.16 14.17
N LYS A 141 1.65 3.72 13.00
CA LYS A 141 1.43 4.57 11.84
C LYS A 141 0.35 5.63 12.05
N LEU A 142 -0.74 5.28 12.72
CA LEU A 142 -1.82 6.22 13.01
C LEU A 142 -1.53 7.13 14.22
N GLY A 143 -0.31 7.13 14.77
CA GLY A 143 0.05 7.95 15.92
C GLY A 143 -0.71 7.59 17.21
N MET A 144 -1.30 6.40 17.28
CA MET A 144 -2.07 5.91 18.43
C MET A 144 -1.13 5.35 19.50
N THR A 145 -0.25 6.19 20.05
CA THR A 145 0.57 5.83 21.21
C THR A 145 -0.31 5.73 22.46
N ARG A 146 -0.29 4.59 23.16
CA ARG A 146 -0.99 4.40 24.44
C ARG A 146 -0.56 5.45 25.46
N SER A 147 -1.44 6.37 25.83
CA SER A 147 -1.52 6.85 27.21
C SER A 147 -2.62 6.06 27.90
N VAL A 148 -2.26 4.88 28.41
CA VAL A 148 -3.15 4.08 29.27
C VAL A 148 -2.63 4.21 30.69
N GLU A 149 -2.97 5.31 31.36
CA GLU A 149 -3.16 5.27 32.80
C GLU A 149 -4.59 4.78 33.04
N ILE A 150 -4.74 3.47 33.26
CA ILE A 150 -5.94 3.00 33.97
C ILE A 150 -5.67 3.34 35.42
N VAL A 151 -6.26 4.46 35.87
CA VAL A 151 -6.44 4.71 37.29
C VAL A 151 -7.55 3.76 37.75
N ILE A 152 -7.17 2.70 38.48
CA ILE A 152 -8.10 1.83 39.20
C ILE A 152 -8.48 2.52 40.51
#